data_AF-A0A5C2SXE1-F1
#
_entry.id   AF-A0A5C2SXE1-F1
#
_cell.length_a   1.000
_cell.length_b   1.000
_cell.length_c   1.000
_cell.angle_alpha   90.00
_cell.angle_beta   90.00
_cell.angle_gamma   90.00
#
_symmetry.space_group_name_H-M   'P 1'
#
loop_
_entity.id
_entity.type
_entity.pdbx_description
1 polymer ?
#
loop_
_entity_poly.entity_id
_entity_poly.type
_entity_poly.pdbx_seq_one_letter_code
_entity_poly.pdbx_strand_id
1 'polypeptide(L)'
;MQFAHSLITTTEDPVAAAMDIRQSTCGVVAALTWLSWDWIICIGDETQLIWQRSNGWFRWLYVFIRYVPWLGAIATFSWLWIVQQRKTAETCNTMALVEAILVGCVIVGEEVVLLVRVHILYDRRPAILRPLLVLFAACVIATMIGMYFTAVQVGYNDLCLITTKSNAMLGVWLIPVFFETVLFAMTMWKFWQSRREGLKRPILDALVWNGTWAYAITFVNLMVTALAMTQFLQVHSAIVYFWTLCMMSFVGSHVLLDMRRLGSQATLPWWNQSIFADILPEDIELPEDVFSIEF
;
A
#
# COMPACT_ATOMS: atom_id res chain seq x y z
N MET A 1 17.19 52.10 9.78
CA MET A 1 16.34 51.17 8.99
C MET A 1 16.83 49.72 9.07
N GLN A 2 17.17 49.20 10.25
CA GLN A 2 17.51 47.78 10.45
C GLN A 2 16.82 47.15 11.68
N PHE A 3 15.92 47.89 12.34
CA PHE A 3 15.19 47.42 13.53
C PHE A 3 13.77 46.92 13.21
N ALA A 4 13.34 46.98 11.94
CA ALA A 4 12.00 46.59 11.52
C ALA A 4 11.93 45.19 10.88
N HIS A 5 13.08 44.56 10.59
CA HIS A 5 13.13 43.23 9.94
C HIS A 5 13.33 42.07 10.95
N SER A 6 13.58 42.38 12.22
CA SER A 6 13.71 41.41 13.31
C SER A 6 12.41 41.16 14.08
N LEU A 7 11.33 41.88 13.74
CA LEU A 7 10.04 41.83 14.46
C LEU A 7 8.94 41.06 13.73
N ILE A 8 9.24 40.40 12.59
CA ILE A 8 8.23 39.70 11.77
C ILE A 8 8.25 38.16 11.99
N THR A 9 9.19 37.59 12.75
CA THR A 9 9.33 36.12 12.86
C THR A 9 9.26 35.56 14.29
N THR A 10 8.51 36.17 15.21
CA THR A 10 8.28 35.59 16.56
C THR A 10 6.86 35.80 17.11
N THR A 11 5.86 35.70 16.24
CA THR A 11 4.49 35.40 16.69
C THR A 11 3.93 34.22 15.89
N GLU A 12 4.54 33.05 16.06
CA GLU A 12 3.70 31.84 16.06
C GLU A 12 2.85 31.96 17.32
N ASP A 13 1.58 32.32 17.15
CA ASP A 13 0.64 32.32 18.27
C ASP A 13 0.67 30.90 18.88
N PRO A 14 1.05 30.74 20.17
CA PRO A 14 1.14 29.41 20.79
C PRO A 14 -0.21 28.68 20.74
N VAL A 15 -1.31 29.43 20.62
CA VAL A 15 -2.66 28.92 20.41
C VAL A 15 -2.82 28.31 19.02
N ALA A 16 -2.29 28.94 17.96
CA ALA A 16 -2.36 28.41 16.59
C ALA A 16 -1.57 27.10 16.47
N ALA A 17 -0.33 27.07 16.98
CA ALA A 17 0.48 25.86 17.00
C ALA A 17 -0.17 24.71 17.79
N ALA A 18 -0.83 25.00 18.92
CA ALA A 18 -1.55 24.00 19.70
C ALA A 18 -2.80 23.46 18.98
N MET A 19 -3.53 24.30 18.24
CA MET A 19 -4.68 23.88 17.44
C MET A 19 -4.26 22.96 16.30
N ASP A 20 -3.17 23.32 15.62
CA ASP A 20 -2.57 22.56 14.53
C ASP A 20 -2.14 21.16 14.99
N ILE A 21 -1.41 21.07 16.09
CA ILE A 21 -1.03 19.80 16.72
C ILE A 21 -2.27 18.94 17.00
N ARG A 22 -3.30 19.52 17.62
CA ARG A 22 -4.52 18.78 17.97
C ARG A 22 -5.24 18.25 16.74
N GLN A 23 -5.32 19.04 15.67
CA GLN A 23 -5.93 18.62 14.41
C GLN A 23 -5.18 17.43 13.79
N SER A 24 -3.84 17.48 13.76
CA SER A 24 -3.01 16.34 13.33
C SER A 24 -3.27 15.10 14.14
N THR A 25 -3.23 15.20 15.47
CA THR A 25 -3.43 14.04 16.34
C THR A 25 -4.81 13.43 16.15
N CYS A 26 -5.87 14.25 16.07
CA CYS A 26 -7.22 13.74 15.82
C CYS A 26 -7.32 13.03 14.47
N GLY A 27 -6.73 13.59 13.41
CA GLY A 27 -6.72 12.96 12.08
C GLY A 27 -5.98 11.62 12.05
N VAL A 28 -4.85 11.53 12.75
CA VAL A 28 -4.06 10.30 12.87
C VAL A 28 -4.78 9.24 13.69
N VAL A 29 -5.37 9.61 14.84
CA VAL A 29 -6.15 8.69 15.67
C VAL A 29 -7.38 8.18 14.90
N ALA A 30 -8.02 9.01 14.09
CA ALA A 30 -9.11 8.58 13.22
C ALA A 30 -8.66 7.52 12.20
N ALA A 31 -7.52 7.73 11.53
CA ALA A 31 -6.96 6.76 10.59
C ALA A 31 -6.62 5.41 11.27
N LEU A 32 -5.96 5.45 12.42
CA LEU A 32 -5.62 4.25 13.20
C LEU A 32 -6.87 3.50 13.69
N THR A 33 -7.89 4.25 14.14
CA THR A 33 -9.15 3.68 14.59
C THR A 33 -9.88 3.01 13.42
N TRP A 34 -9.91 3.65 12.26
CA TRP A 34 -10.47 3.09 11.04
C TRP A 34 -9.79 1.78 10.65
N LEU A 35 -8.46 1.76 10.57
CA LEU A 35 -7.72 0.56 10.20
C LEU A 35 -7.89 -0.56 11.23
N SER A 36 -7.91 -0.23 12.52
CA SER A 36 -8.13 -1.22 13.59
C SER A 36 -9.56 -1.77 13.56
N TRP A 37 -10.56 -0.94 13.26
CA TRP A 37 -11.94 -1.37 13.05
C TRP A 37 -12.04 -2.35 11.88
N ASP A 38 -11.40 -2.03 10.74
CA ASP A 38 -11.37 -2.91 9.58
C ASP A 38 -10.69 -4.25 9.88
N TRP A 39 -9.60 -4.25 10.65
CA TRP A 39 -8.95 -5.47 11.13
C TRP A 39 -9.88 -6.37 11.95
N ILE A 40 -10.62 -5.78 12.90
CA ILE A 40 -11.53 -6.53 13.78
C ILE A 40 -12.66 -7.19 12.97
N ILE A 41 -13.25 -6.50 11.99
CA ILE A 41 -14.36 -7.06 11.21
C ILE A 41 -13.91 -8.15 10.22
N CYS A 42 -12.69 -8.06 9.70
CA CYS A 42 -12.17 -9.02 8.73
C CYS A 42 -11.58 -10.28 9.37
N ILE A 43 -11.33 -10.31 10.68
CA ILE A 43 -10.64 -11.43 11.34
C ILE A 43 -11.33 -12.79 11.10
N GLY A 44 -12.67 -12.81 11.01
CA GLY A 44 -13.43 -14.02 10.69
C GLY A 44 -13.10 -14.56 9.30
N ASP A 45 -13.12 -13.68 8.30
CA ASP A 45 -12.75 -14.03 6.92
C ASP A 45 -11.25 -14.38 6.82
N GLU A 46 -10.38 -13.69 7.56
CA GLU A 46 -8.93 -13.96 7.61
C GLU A 46 -8.64 -15.38 8.10
N THR A 47 -9.28 -15.81 9.19
CA THR A 47 -9.10 -17.16 9.75
C THR A 47 -9.45 -18.26 8.74
N GLN A 48 -10.55 -18.09 8.01
CA GLN A 48 -11.02 -19.10 7.05
C GLN A 48 -10.22 -19.07 5.73
N LEU A 49 -9.96 -17.89 5.17
CA LEU A 49 -9.40 -17.76 3.83
C LEU A 49 -7.86 -17.78 3.79
N ILE A 50 -7.20 -17.33 4.86
CA ILE A 50 -5.74 -17.19 4.92
C ILE A 50 -5.10 -18.23 5.83
N TRP A 51 -5.64 -18.43 7.03
CA TRP A 51 -4.99 -19.25 8.07
C TRP A 51 -5.33 -20.75 7.97
N GLN A 52 -6.57 -21.11 7.63
CA GLN A 52 -6.99 -22.51 7.49
C GLN A 52 -6.60 -23.17 6.16
N ARG A 53 -6.21 -22.38 5.15
CA ARG A 53 -5.93 -22.87 3.79
C ARG A 53 -4.42 -23.05 3.54
N SER A 54 -4.05 -23.83 2.52
CA SER A 54 -2.66 -24.19 2.20
C SER A 54 -1.73 -22.99 2.04
N ASN A 55 -0.50 -23.21 2.53
CA ASN A 55 0.46 -22.20 2.95
C ASN A 55 1.44 -21.89 1.80
N GLY A 56 1.10 -20.94 0.93
CA GLY A 56 2.02 -20.44 -0.09
C GLY A 56 2.57 -19.04 0.24
N TRP A 57 3.36 -18.49 -0.68
CA TRP A 57 3.92 -17.13 -0.57
C TRP A 57 2.86 -16.03 -0.41
N PHE A 58 1.64 -16.27 -0.93
CA PHE A 58 0.51 -15.35 -0.82
C PHE A 58 0.08 -15.09 0.63
N ARG A 59 0.29 -16.04 1.56
CA ARG A 59 0.02 -15.79 3.00
C ARG A 59 0.95 -14.72 3.53
N TRP A 60 2.24 -14.80 3.20
CA TRP A 60 3.23 -13.83 3.64
C TRP A 60 2.99 -12.46 3.02
N LEU A 61 2.59 -12.41 1.75
CA LEU A 61 2.17 -11.16 1.10
C LEU A 61 0.96 -10.54 1.82
N TYR A 62 -0.04 -11.35 2.18
CA TYR A 62 -1.19 -10.88 2.97
C TYR A 62 -0.75 -10.33 4.33
N VAL A 63 0.05 -11.09 5.06
CA VAL A 63 0.55 -10.67 6.38
C VAL A 63 1.34 -9.37 6.27
N PHE A 64 2.16 -9.23 5.22
CA PHE A 64 2.91 -8.02 4.94
C PHE A 64 1.99 -6.82 4.71
N ILE A 65 1.05 -6.89 3.76
CA ILE A 65 0.13 -5.79 3.44
C ILE A 65 -0.79 -5.43 4.61
N ARG A 66 -1.19 -6.41 5.42
CA ARG A 66 -2.13 -6.20 6.54
C ARG A 66 -1.44 -5.69 7.80
N TYR A 67 -0.39 -6.39 8.25
CA TYR A 67 0.16 -6.17 9.59
C TYR A 67 1.32 -5.16 9.59
N VAL A 68 2.09 -5.03 8.51
CA VAL A 68 3.22 -4.08 8.47
C VAL A 68 2.75 -2.62 8.53
N PRO A 69 1.76 -2.16 7.73
CA PRO A 69 1.26 -0.80 7.86
C PRO A 69 0.61 -0.53 9.23
N TRP A 70 -0.13 -1.51 9.78
CA TRP A 70 -0.81 -1.35 11.06
C TRP A 70 0.17 -1.22 12.23
N LEU A 71 1.14 -2.14 12.33
CA LEU A 71 2.20 -2.08 13.35
C LEU A 71 3.09 -0.86 13.15
N GLY A 72 3.43 -0.54 11.89
CA GLY A 72 4.23 0.62 11.53
C GLY A 72 3.55 1.92 11.94
N ALA A 73 2.26 2.08 11.68
CA ALA A 73 1.49 3.24 12.08
C ALA A 73 1.38 3.36 13.61
N ILE A 74 1.17 2.27 14.35
CA ILE A 74 1.16 2.31 15.82
C ILE A 74 2.55 2.72 16.36
N ALA A 75 3.62 2.20 15.78
CA ALA A 75 4.99 2.51 16.19
C ALA A 75 5.34 3.98 15.92
N THR A 76 5.04 4.51 14.74
CA THR A 76 5.29 5.92 14.39
C THR A 76 4.43 6.86 15.24
N PHE A 77 3.16 6.53 15.48
CA PHE A 77 2.29 7.31 16.36
C PHE A 77 2.84 7.39 17.79
N SER A 78 3.26 6.24 18.33
CA SER A 78 3.84 6.15 19.67
C SER A 78 5.12 6.99 19.76
N TRP A 79 5.98 6.92 18.75
CA TRP A 79 7.21 7.70 18.71
C TRP A 79 6.96 9.22 18.62
N LEU A 80 6.01 9.65 17.80
CA LEU A 80 5.68 11.07 17.60
C LEU A 80 5.02 11.70 18.84
N TRP A 81 4.05 11.02 19.46
CA TRP A 81 3.15 11.64 20.44
C TRP A 81 3.28 11.13 21.87
N ILE A 82 3.74 9.89 22.07
CA ILE A 82 3.82 9.28 23.41
C ILE A 82 5.23 9.43 23.99
N VAL A 83 6.26 9.21 23.17
CA VAL A 83 7.65 9.30 23.61
C VAL A 83 8.09 10.77 23.68
N GLN A 84 7.85 11.39 24.85
CA GLN A 84 8.30 12.74 25.18
C GLN A 84 9.82 12.79 25.39
N GLN A 85 10.55 12.99 24.30
CA GLN A 85 11.94 13.42 24.35
C GLN A 85 12.15 14.62 23.42
N ARG A 86 13.07 15.52 23.79
CA ARG A 86 13.52 16.58 22.87
C ARG A 86 14.02 15.90 21.60
N LYS A 87 13.33 16.14 20.49
CA LYS A 87 13.71 15.57 19.21
C LYS A 87 14.87 16.40 18.66
N THR A 88 16.00 15.75 18.41
CA THR A 88 17.12 16.38 17.70
C THR A 88 16.88 16.28 16.20
N ALA A 89 17.49 17.18 15.42
CA ALA A 89 17.41 17.13 13.96
C ALA A 89 17.87 15.77 13.39
N GLU A 90 18.87 15.14 14.01
CA GLU A 90 19.35 13.80 13.64
C GLU A 90 18.26 12.73 13.84
N THR A 91 17.54 12.76 14.97
CA THR A 91 16.47 11.78 15.23
C THR A 91 15.29 11.98 14.27
N CYS A 92 14.96 13.24 13.93
CA CYS A 92 13.93 13.53 12.93
C CYS A 92 14.30 12.96 11.55
N ASN A 93 15.55 13.15 11.11
CA ASN A 93 16.03 12.61 9.83
C ASN A 93 15.97 11.09 9.79
N THR A 94 16.41 10.41 10.87
CA THR A 94 16.34 8.95 10.94
C THR A 94 14.90 8.46 10.85
N MET A 95 13.97 9.13 11.52
CA MET A 95 12.56 8.70 11.54
C MET A 95 11.84 9.01 10.24
N ALA A 96 12.14 10.13 9.58
CA ALA A 96 11.65 10.39 8.23
C ALA A 96 12.13 9.33 7.23
N LEU A 97 13.39 8.87 7.36
CA LEU A 97 13.89 7.76 6.55
C LEU A 97 13.15 6.45 6.85
N VAL A 98 12.87 6.15 8.12
CA VAL A 98 12.07 4.97 8.51
C VAL A 98 10.65 5.05 7.95
N GLU A 99 10.01 6.21 8.04
CA GLU A 99 8.67 6.46 7.49
C GLU A 99 8.63 6.27 5.97
N ALA A 100 9.64 6.79 5.28
CA ALA A 100 9.80 6.66 3.84
C ALA A 100 10.02 5.20 3.41
N ILE A 101 10.89 4.47 4.11
CA ILE A 101 11.11 3.03 3.87
C ILE A 101 9.83 2.25 4.11
N LEU A 102 9.12 2.52 5.20
CA LEU A 102 7.87 1.83 5.54
C LEU A 102 6.82 2.01 4.43
N VAL A 103 6.55 3.26 4.04
CA VAL A 103 5.58 3.55 2.95
C VAL A 103 6.05 2.95 1.63
N GLY A 104 7.33 3.10 1.28
CA GLY A 104 7.88 2.55 0.05
C GLY A 104 7.72 1.03 -0.02
N CYS A 105 8.00 0.32 1.08
CA CYS A 105 7.80 -1.12 1.18
C CYS A 105 6.33 -1.52 0.97
N VAL A 106 5.39 -0.76 1.53
CA VAL A 106 3.95 -1.01 1.38
C VAL A 106 3.49 -0.80 -0.07
N ILE A 107 3.94 0.28 -0.71
CA ILE A 107 3.68 0.55 -2.14
C ILE A 107 4.19 -0.60 -3.01
N VAL A 108 5.44 -1.03 -2.81
CA VAL A 108 6.01 -2.18 -3.53
C VAL A 108 5.16 -3.44 -3.35
N GLY A 109 4.68 -3.67 -2.13
CA GLY A 109 3.77 -4.77 -1.84
C GLY A 109 2.48 -4.70 -2.68
N GLU A 110 1.83 -3.54 -2.73
CA GLU A 110 0.60 -3.34 -3.51
C GLU A 110 0.83 -3.51 -5.01
N GLU A 111 1.93 -2.96 -5.53
CA GLU A 111 2.34 -3.11 -6.93
C GLU A 111 2.55 -4.60 -7.29
N VAL A 112 3.14 -5.39 -6.39
CA VAL A 112 3.28 -6.85 -6.55
C VAL A 112 1.90 -7.51 -6.64
N VAL A 113 0.93 -7.12 -5.82
CA VAL A 113 -0.44 -7.66 -5.87
C VAL A 113 -1.09 -7.39 -7.24
N LEU A 114 -0.97 -6.17 -7.75
CA LEU A 114 -1.52 -5.79 -9.05
C LEU A 114 -0.79 -6.50 -10.20
N LEU A 115 0.54 -6.65 -10.12
CA LEU A 115 1.34 -7.36 -11.10
C LEU A 115 0.93 -8.85 -11.19
N VAL A 116 0.72 -9.49 -10.04
CA VAL A 116 0.24 -10.88 -9.95
C VAL A 116 -1.14 -11.01 -10.58
N ARG A 117 -2.05 -10.07 -10.33
CA ARG A 117 -3.38 -10.04 -10.96
C ARG A 117 -3.29 -9.97 -12.49
N VAL A 118 -2.46 -9.08 -13.02
CA VAL A 118 -2.23 -8.95 -14.47
C VAL A 118 -1.61 -10.23 -15.03
N HIS A 119 -0.64 -10.82 -14.33
CA HIS A 119 0.01 -12.06 -14.76
C HIS A 119 -0.99 -13.23 -14.89
N ILE A 120 -1.90 -13.37 -13.93
CA ILE A 120 -2.98 -14.38 -13.96
C ILE A 120 -3.94 -14.09 -15.12
N LEU A 121 -4.33 -12.82 -15.28
CA LEU A 121 -5.30 -12.40 -16.30
C LEU A 121 -4.81 -12.63 -17.74
N TYR A 122 -3.50 -12.53 -17.96
CA TYR A 122 -2.86 -12.74 -19.27
C TYR A 122 -2.35 -14.17 -19.49
N ASP A 123 -2.91 -15.14 -18.75
CA ASP A 123 -2.64 -16.57 -18.94
C ASP A 123 -1.13 -16.89 -18.87
N ARG A 124 -0.44 -16.20 -17.96
CA ARG A 124 1.00 -16.32 -17.68
C ARG A 124 1.94 -16.16 -18.88
N ARG A 125 1.52 -15.47 -19.94
CA ARG A 125 2.36 -15.27 -21.12
C ARG A 125 3.63 -14.46 -20.78
N PRO A 126 4.84 -15.04 -20.90
CA PRO A 126 6.08 -14.37 -20.47
C PRO A 126 6.42 -13.15 -21.32
N ALA A 127 5.92 -13.08 -22.56
CA ALA A 127 6.09 -11.94 -23.45
C ALA A 127 5.52 -10.63 -22.87
N ILE A 128 4.50 -10.73 -22.03
CA ILE A 128 3.86 -9.57 -21.38
C ILE A 128 4.46 -9.33 -20.00
N LEU A 129 4.83 -10.38 -19.28
CA LEU A 129 5.42 -10.27 -17.96
C LEU A 129 6.81 -9.62 -17.98
N ARG A 130 7.68 -9.98 -18.95
CA ARG A 130 9.05 -9.44 -19.03
C ARG A 130 9.11 -7.91 -19.10
N PRO A 131 8.42 -7.22 -20.05
CA PRO A 131 8.45 -5.76 -20.08
C PRO A 131 7.82 -5.14 -18.82
N LEU A 132 6.80 -5.79 -18.25
CA LEU A 132 6.15 -5.31 -17.04
C LEU A 132 7.06 -5.40 -15.80
N LEU A 133 7.85 -6.45 -15.67
CA LEU A 133 8.85 -6.60 -14.61
C LEU A 133 9.97 -5.56 -14.73
N VAL A 134 10.41 -5.25 -15.96
CA VAL A 134 11.39 -4.18 -16.20
C VAL A 134 10.81 -2.83 -15.80
N LEU A 135 9.55 -2.56 -16.17
CA LEU A 135 8.87 -1.33 -15.79
C LEU A 135 8.69 -1.23 -14.26
N PHE A 136 8.26 -2.32 -13.62
CA PHE A 136 8.15 -2.43 -12.17
C PHE A 136 9.48 -2.09 -11.49
N ALA A 137 10.58 -2.76 -11.88
CA ALA A 137 11.89 -2.49 -11.30
C ALA A 137 12.32 -1.03 -11.48
N ALA A 138 12.07 -0.44 -12.66
CA ALA A 138 12.39 0.96 -12.92
C ALA A 138 11.57 1.91 -12.03
N CYS A 139 10.26 1.69 -11.90
CA CYS A 139 9.37 2.48 -11.05
C CYS A 139 9.74 2.38 -9.57
N VAL A 140 10.03 1.17 -9.08
CA VAL A 140 10.46 0.95 -7.68
C VAL A 140 11.79 1.66 -7.40
N ILE A 141 12.78 1.49 -8.27
CA ILE A 141 14.09 2.15 -8.11
C ILE A 141 13.92 3.67 -8.11
N ALA A 142 13.16 4.22 -9.06
CA ALA A 142 12.91 5.66 -9.14
C ALA A 142 12.19 6.20 -7.90
N THR A 143 11.19 5.47 -7.39
CA THR A 143 10.44 5.82 -6.18
C THR A 143 11.35 5.81 -4.95
N MET A 144 12.16 4.76 -4.76
CA MET A 144 13.06 4.64 -3.60
C MET A 144 14.15 5.71 -3.61
N ILE A 145 14.72 6.00 -4.77
CA ILE A 145 15.69 7.09 -4.93
C ILE A 145 15.03 8.43 -4.59
N GLY A 146 13.83 8.68 -5.12
CA GLY A 146 13.09 9.91 -4.84
C GLY A 146 12.72 10.05 -3.35
N MET A 147 12.29 8.97 -2.69
CA MET A 147 12.02 8.92 -1.26
C MET A 147 13.27 9.22 -0.43
N TYR A 148 14.42 8.63 -0.78
CA TYR A 148 15.68 8.91 -0.11
C TYR A 148 16.09 10.38 -0.23
N PHE A 149 16.06 10.94 -1.43
CA PHE A 149 16.42 12.35 -1.64
C PHE A 149 15.47 13.30 -0.93
N THR A 150 14.16 13.02 -0.96
CA THR A 150 13.16 13.84 -0.26
C THR A 150 13.31 13.74 1.25
N ALA A 151 13.60 12.56 1.82
CA ALA A 151 13.85 12.42 3.25
C ALA A 151 15.08 13.21 3.75
N VAL A 152 16.13 13.30 2.93
CA VAL A 152 17.39 13.97 3.31
C VAL A 152 17.36 15.48 3.05
N GLN A 153 16.63 15.95 2.04
CA GLN A 153 16.65 17.36 1.62
C GLN A 153 15.57 18.23 2.28
N VAL A 154 14.60 17.63 2.96
CA VAL A 154 13.48 18.36 3.59
C VAL A 154 13.88 18.86 4.97
N GLY A 155 13.54 20.11 5.28
CA GLY A 155 13.67 20.67 6.63
C GLY A 155 12.54 20.20 7.57
N TYR A 156 12.86 20.02 8.85
CA TYR A 156 11.94 19.57 9.90
C TYR A 156 11.80 20.64 11.00
N ASN A 157 10.65 20.70 11.67
CA ASN A 157 10.49 21.49 12.90
C ASN A 157 10.89 20.69 14.14
N ASP A 158 10.79 21.31 15.34
CA ASP A 158 11.11 20.67 16.62
C ASP A 158 10.19 19.47 16.98
N LEU A 159 9.09 19.30 16.23
CA LEU A 159 8.14 18.18 16.32
C LEU A 159 8.35 17.13 15.21
N CYS A 160 9.46 17.23 14.47
CA CYS A 160 9.80 16.39 13.32
C CYS A 160 8.77 16.39 12.18
N LEU A 161 7.99 17.46 12.04
CA LEU A 161 7.07 17.66 10.92
C LEU A 161 7.77 18.35 9.75
N ILE A 162 7.42 17.95 8.54
CA ILE A 162 7.95 18.49 7.28
C ILE A 162 7.61 19.99 7.15
N THR A 163 8.61 20.84 6.92
CA THR A 163 8.42 22.30 6.76
C THR A 163 8.80 22.84 5.39
N THR A 164 9.44 22.04 4.53
CA THR A 164 9.96 22.50 3.22
C THR A 164 9.15 21.94 2.05
N LYS A 165 8.73 22.83 1.13
CA LYS A 165 7.99 22.43 -0.08
C LYS A 165 9.00 21.92 -1.09
N SER A 166 8.79 20.72 -1.64
CA SER A 166 9.62 20.23 -2.74
C SER A 166 8.77 19.63 -3.84
N ASN A 167 8.93 20.15 -5.06
CA ASN A 167 8.31 19.58 -6.26
C ASN A 167 8.80 18.16 -6.54
N ALA A 168 9.96 17.75 -5.99
CA ALA A 168 10.44 16.38 -6.08
C ALA A 168 9.48 15.39 -5.40
N MET A 169 8.71 15.83 -4.39
CA MET A 169 7.71 14.99 -3.74
C MET A 169 6.58 14.59 -4.70
N LEU A 170 6.21 15.44 -5.68
CA LEU A 170 5.22 15.06 -6.69
C LEU A 170 5.68 13.83 -7.48
N GLY A 171 6.95 13.81 -7.90
CA GLY A 171 7.49 12.69 -8.66
C GLY A 171 7.40 11.39 -7.88
N VAL A 172 7.75 11.43 -6.58
CA VAL A 172 7.71 10.25 -5.69
C VAL A 172 6.33 9.60 -5.64
N TRP A 173 5.26 10.39 -5.60
CA TRP A 173 3.89 9.86 -5.53
C TRP A 173 3.28 9.56 -6.91
N LEU A 174 3.68 10.29 -7.95
CA LEU A 174 3.18 10.08 -9.31
C LEU A 174 3.75 8.83 -9.98
N ILE A 175 4.98 8.41 -9.65
CA ILE A 175 5.61 7.24 -10.25
C ILE A 175 4.83 5.93 -9.94
N PRO A 176 4.50 5.62 -8.67
CA PRO A 176 3.66 4.46 -8.35
C PRO A 176 2.29 4.54 -9.02
N VAL A 177 1.64 5.72 -8.98
CA VAL A 177 0.33 5.93 -9.62
C VAL A 177 0.39 5.66 -11.12
N PHE A 178 1.45 6.09 -11.79
CA PHE A 178 1.66 5.79 -13.21
C PHE A 178 1.72 4.28 -13.46
N PHE A 179 2.50 3.55 -12.65
CA PHE A 179 2.62 2.10 -12.79
C PHE A 179 1.29 1.38 -12.53
N GLU A 180 0.58 1.74 -11.46
CA GLU A 180 -0.76 1.23 -11.16
C GLU A 180 -1.75 1.51 -12.29
N THR A 181 -1.72 2.72 -12.86
CA THR A 181 -2.57 3.11 -14.00
C THR A 181 -2.28 2.25 -15.23
N VAL A 182 -1.02 1.95 -15.51
CA VAL A 182 -0.62 1.07 -16.61
C VAL A 182 -1.17 -0.35 -16.39
N LEU A 183 -0.99 -0.92 -15.19
CA LEU A 183 -1.51 -2.24 -14.84
C LEU A 183 -3.04 -2.27 -14.97
N PHE A 184 -3.72 -1.28 -14.40
CA PHE A 184 -5.18 -1.17 -14.47
C PHE A 184 -5.67 -1.04 -15.92
N ALA A 185 -5.04 -0.20 -16.74
CA ALA A 185 -5.37 -0.06 -18.15
C ALA A 185 -5.22 -1.38 -18.91
N MET A 186 -4.17 -2.17 -18.62
CA MET A 186 -4.02 -3.51 -19.19
C MET A 186 -5.13 -4.46 -18.75
N THR A 187 -5.52 -4.45 -17.46
CA THR A 187 -6.66 -5.27 -17.00
C THR A 187 -7.96 -4.91 -17.71
N MET A 188 -8.23 -3.61 -17.87
CA MET A 188 -9.43 -3.11 -18.54
C MET A 188 -9.41 -3.42 -20.04
N TRP A 189 -8.25 -3.31 -20.69
CA TRP A 189 -8.09 -3.68 -22.09
C TRP A 189 -8.40 -5.15 -22.32
N LYS A 190 -7.84 -6.04 -21.49
CA LYS A 190 -8.08 -7.48 -21.60
C LYS A 190 -9.54 -7.84 -21.32
N PHE A 191 -10.15 -7.16 -20.35
CA PHE A 191 -11.58 -7.27 -20.08
C PHE A 191 -12.42 -6.93 -21.31
N TRP A 192 -12.14 -5.76 -21.93
CA TRP A 192 -12.86 -5.32 -23.11
C TRP A 192 -12.66 -6.26 -24.30
N GLN A 193 -11.45 -6.77 -24.50
CA GLN A 193 -11.14 -7.78 -25.50
C GLN A 193 -11.99 -9.05 -25.29
N SER A 194 -12.03 -9.60 -24.07
CA SER A 194 -12.82 -10.80 -23.77
C SER A 194 -14.32 -10.59 -24.00
N ARG A 195 -14.84 -9.39 -23.72
CA ARG A 195 -16.24 -9.03 -23.97
C ARG A 195 -16.55 -8.93 -25.46
N ARG A 196 -15.63 -8.37 -26.27
CA ARG A 196 -15.75 -8.31 -27.72
C ARG A 196 -15.72 -9.69 -28.38
N GLU A 197 -14.93 -10.61 -27.84
CA GLU A 197 -14.86 -12.01 -28.29
C GLU A 197 -16.09 -12.83 -27.86
N GLY A 198 -17.08 -12.24 -27.17
CA GLY A 198 -18.31 -12.91 -26.73
C GLY A 198 -18.13 -13.88 -25.56
N LEU A 199 -16.92 -13.96 -25.00
CA LEU A 199 -16.58 -14.84 -23.88
C LEU A 199 -17.08 -14.24 -22.57
N LYS A 200 -18.25 -14.69 -22.11
CA LYS A 200 -18.75 -14.39 -20.75
C LYS A 200 -18.02 -15.26 -19.73
N ARG A 201 -17.10 -14.66 -18.97
CA ARG A 201 -16.39 -15.32 -17.88
C ARG A 201 -16.79 -14.65 -16.56
N PRO A 202 -17.72 -15.21 -15.76
CA PRO A 202 -18.20 -14.56 -14.55
C PRO A 202 -17.09 -14.29 -13.52
N ILE A 203 -16.05 -15.14 -13.50
CA ILE A 203 -14.85 -14.95 -12.67
C ILE A 203 -14.07 -13.69 -13.11
N LEU A 204 -13.99 -13.43 -14.42
CA LEU A 204 -13.31 -12.25 -14.95
C LEU A 204 -14.09 -10.97 -14.64
N ASP A 205 -15.41 -11.00 -14.78
CA ASP A 205 -16.28 -9.88 -14.42
C ASP A 205 -16.12 -9.53 -12.92
N ALA A 206 -16.14 -10.54 -12.04
CA ALA A 206 -15.94 -10.35 -10.60
C ALA A 206 -14.54 -9.82 -10.26
N LEU A 207 -13.49 -10.34 -10.91
CA LEU A 207 -12.10 -9.90 -10.69
C LEU A 207 -11.90 -8.43 -11.09
N VAL A 208 -12.45 -8.02 -12.23
CA VAL A 208 -12.32 -6.63 -12.73
C VAL A 208 -13.15 -5.67 -11.88
N TRP A 209 -14.36 -6.06 -11.49
CA TRP A 209 -15.19 -5.27 -10.60
C TRP A 209 -14.50 -5.05 -9.25
N ASN A 210 -14.01 -6.12 -8.63
CA ASN A 210 -13.28 -6.08 -7.36
C ASN A 210 -11.92 -5.36 -7.49
N GLY A 211 -11.33 -5.31 -8.68
CA GLY A 211 -10.11 -4.55 -8.95
C GLY A 211 -10.35 -3.05 -9.15
N THR A 212 -11.51 -2.68 -9.70
CA THR A 212 -11.81 -1.30 -10.10
C THR A 212 -12.03 -0.39 -8.89
N TRP A 213 -12.76 -0.86 -7.88
CA TRP A 213 -12.96 -0.06 -6.66
C TRP A 213 -11.63 0.17 -5.92
N ALA A 214 -10.79 -0.87 -5.87
CA ALA A 214 -9.48 -0.81 -5.24
C ALA A 214 -8.58 0.22 -5.92
N TYR A 215 -8.45 0.14 -7.25
CA TYR A 215 -7.70 1.12 -8.03
C TYR A 215 -8.25 2.54 -7.85
N ALA A 216 -9.57 2.73 -7.85
CA ALA A 216 -10.15 4.05 -7.68
C ALA A 216 -9.81 4.67 -6.31
N ILE A 217 -9.86 3.89 -5.23
CA ILE A 217 -9.50 4.35 -3.89
C ILE A 217 -7.99 4.67 -3.81
N THR A 218 -7.12 3.77 -4.28
CA THR A 218 -5.67 3.99 -4.27
C THR A 218 -5.28 5.21 -5.11
N PHE A 219 -5.83 5.36 -6.32
CA PHE A 219 -5.61 6.52 -7.18
C PHE A 219 -6.01 7.83 -6.49
N VAL A 220 -7.21 7.90 -5.91
CA VAL A 220 -7.68 9.11 -5.20
C VAL A 220 -6.79 9.39 -3.99
N ASN A 221 -6.46 8.36 -3.20
CA ASN A 221 -5.60 8.50 -2.03
C ASN A 221 -4.23 9.06 -2.41
N LEU A 222 -3.55 8.48 -3.40
CA LEU A 222 -2.23 8.92 -3.83
C LEU A 222 -2.26 10.31 -4.50
N MET A 223 -3.33 10.65 -5.24
CA MET A 223 -3.52 12.00 -5.78
C MET A 223 -3.72 13.04 -4.69
N VAL A 224 -4.57 12.75 -3.69
CA VAL A 224 -4.77 13.64 -2.53
C VAL A 224 -3.46 13.80 -1.79
N THR A 225 -2.67 12.73 -1.62
CA THR A 225 -1.35 12.79 -0.99
C THR A 225 -0.38 13.65 -1.77
N ALA A 226 -0.28 13.47 -3.09
CA ALA A 226 0.59 14.27 -3.95
C ALA A 226 0.21 15.77 -3.91
N LEU A 227 -1.08 16.08 -3.99
CA LEU A 227 -1.58 17.45 -3.92
C LEU A 227 -1.37 18.06 -2.54
N ALA A 228 -1.66 17.30 -1.47
CA ALA A 228 -1.48 17.78 -0.11
C ALA A 228 -0.03 18.16 0.15
N MET A 229 0.93 17.31 -0.25
CA MET A 229 2.36 17.55 -0.02
C MET A 229 2.94 18.73 -0.84
N THR A 230 2.24 19.20 -1.89
CA THR A 230 2.66 20.40 -2.62
C THR A 230 2.00 21.68 -2.13
N GLN A 231 0.74 21.59 -1.71
CA GLN A 231 -0.05 22.77 -1.36
C GLN A 231 0.01 23.07 0.16
N PHE A 232 -0.05 22.05 1.01
CA PHE A 232 -0.22 22.15 2.47
C PHE A 232 0.93 21.48 3.22
N LEU A 233 1.61 22.19 4.13
CA LEU A 233 2.92 21.70 4.57
C LEU A 233 3.07 21.23 6.01
N GLN A 234 2.56 21.94 7.01
CA GLN A 234 3.02 21.66 8.37
C GLN A 234 2.16 20.62 9.10
N VAL A 235 0.84 20.75 9.05
CA VAL A 235 -0.09 19.92 9.84
C VAL A 235 -0.57 18.69 9.08
N HIS A 236 -0.73 18.85 7.76
CA HIS A 236 -1.39 17.84 6.94
C HIS A 236 -0.47 16.68 6.57
N SER A 237 0.85 16.83 6.66
CA SER A 237 1.82 15.80 6.25
C SER A 237 1.66 14.51 7.07
N ALA A 238 1.57 14.62 8.40
CA ALA A 238 1.31 13.48 9.27
C ALA A 238 -0.06 12.84 8.98
N ILE A 239 -1.13 13.64 8.91
CA ILE A 239 -2.48 13.13 8.60
C ILE A 239 -2.45 12.32 7.30
N VAL A 240 -1.92 12.90 6.23
CA VAL A 240 -1.85 12.31 4.90
C VAL A 240 -1.00 11.03 4.90
N TYR A 241 0.11 11.01 5.60
CA TYR A 241 0.96 9.82 5.76
C TYR A 241 0.18 8.65 6.37
N PHE A 242 -0.44 8.88 7.53
CA PHE A 242 -1.19 7.84 8.25
C PHE A 242 -2.39 7.35 7.46
N TRP A 243 -3.15 8.26 6.84
CA TRP A 243 -4.26 7.90 5.96
C TRP A 243 -3.79 7.10 4.74
N THR A 244 -2.65 7.46 4.15
CA THR A 244 -2.08 6.72 3.02
C THR A 244 -1.73 5.29 3.42
N LEU A 245 -1.02 5.08 4.54
CA LEU A 245 -0.73 3.74 5.05
C LEU A 245 -1.99 2.93 5.36
N CYS A 246 -2.98 3.55 5.99
CA CYS A 246 -4.23 2.89 6.35
C CYS A 246 -5.05 2.51 5.11
N MET A 247 -5.13 3.40 4.11
CA MET A 247 -5.84 3.13 2.87
C MET A 247 -5.18 2.03 2.05
N MET A 248 -3.85 2.03 1.93
CA MET A 248 -3.12 0.95 1.24
C MET A 248 -3.33 -0.40 1.96
N SER A 249 -3.24 -0.42 3.29
CA SER A 249 -3.50 -1.67 4.04
C SER A 249 -4.95 -2.17 3.88
N PHE A 250 -5.92 -1.26 3.93
CA PHE A 250 -7.33 -1.55 3.70
C PHE A 250 -7.55 -2.12 2.30
N VAL A 251 -7.19 -1.36 1.26
CA VAL A 251 -7.42 -1.75 -0.13
C VAL A 251 -6.71 -3.05 -0.45
N GLY A 252 -5.41 -3.14 -0.17
CA GLY A 252 -4.61 -4.31 -0.47
C GLY A 252 -5.10 -5.59 0.23
N SER A 253 -5.50 -5.51 1.51
CA SER A 253 -5.98 -6.68 2.25
C SER A 253 -7.33 -7.21 1.72
N HIS A 254 -8.30 -6.33 1.45
CA HIS A 254 -9.59 -6.70 0.86
C HIS A 254 -9.43 -7.28 -0.54
N VAL A 255 -8.56 -6.69 -1.35
CA VAL A 255 -8.17 -7.17 -2.69
C VAL A 255 -7.62 -8.60 -2.63
N LEU A 256 -6.79 -8.92 -1.64
CA LEU A 256 -6.22 -10.25 -1.44
C LEU A 256 -7.26 -11.25 -0.93
N LEU A 257 -8.12 -10.84 0.01
CA LEU A 257 -9.22 -11.66 0.53
C LEU A 257 -10.23 -12.01 -0.57
N ASP A 258 -10.62 -11.05 -1.40
CA ASP A 258 -11.53 -11.24 -2.52
C ASP A 258 -10.96 -12.25 -3.54
N MET A 259 -9.65 -12.18 -3.82
CA MET A 259 -9.01 -13.16 -4.70
C MET A 259 -9.05 -14.57 -4.11
N ARG A 260 -8.83 -14.72 -2.81
CA ARG A 260 -8.95 -16.02 -2.13
C ARG A 260 -10.39 -16.54 -2.10
N ARG A 261 -11.36 -15.65 -1.91
CA ARG A 261 -12.79 -15.97 -1.95
C ARG A 261 -13.20 -16.44 -3.35
N LEU A 262 -12.78 -15.76 -4.41
CA LEU A 262 -13.01 -16.18 -5.80
C LEU A 262 -12.34 -17.53 -6.10
N GLY A 263 -11.11 -17.72 -5.63
CA GLY A 263 -10.41 -19.00 -5.72
C GLY A 263 -11.13 -20.13 -4.97
N SER A 264 -11.86 -19.84 -3.89
CA SER A 264 -12.66 -20.84 -3.15
C SER A 264 -13.95 -21.26 -3.87
N GLN A 265 -14.58 -20.35 -4.61
CA GLN A 265 -15.81 -20.64 -5.33
C GLN A 265 -15.55 -21.42 -6.63
N ALA A 266 -14.36 -21.29 -7.19
CA ALA A 266 -13.94 -22.01 -8.40
C ALA A 266 -13.66 -23.51 -8.16
N THR A 267 -13.50 -23.98 -6.92
CA THR A 267 -13.11 -25.36 -6.60
C THR A 267 -14.27 -26.38 -6.62
N LEU A 268 -15.11 -26.37 -7.66
CA LEU A 268 -16.02 -27.46 -8.04
C LEU A 268 -15.32 -28.41 -9.06
N PRO A 269 -15.79 -29.65 -9.31
CA PRO A 269 -15.00 -30.87 -9.62
C PRO A 269 -14.08 -30.91 -10.87
N TRP A 270 -13.89 -29.83 -11.61
CA TRP A 270 -13.04 -29.78 -12.82
C TRP A 270 -11.56 -29.46 -12.49
N TRP A 271 -11.11 -29.86 -11.30
CA TRP A 271 -9.93 -29.33 -10.57
C TRP A 271 -8.56 -29.49 -11.24
N ASN A 272 -8.43 -30.25 -12.33
CA ASN A 272 -7.15 -30.43 -13.00
C ASN A 272 -6.70 -29.25 -13.89
N GLN A 273 -7.47 -28.16 -13.99
CA GLN A 273 -7.16 -27.06 -14.94
C GLN A 273 -7.40 -25.64 -14.42
N SER A 274 -7.34 -25.37 -13.11
CA SER A 274 -7.62 -24.02 -12.59
C SER A 274 -6.36 -23.19 -12.24
N ILE A 275 -6.14 -22.15 -13.06
CA ILE A 275 -5.63 -20.76 -12.88
C ILE A 275 -4.96 -20.33 -11.55
N PHE A 276 -5.25 -20.95 -10.41
CA PHE A 276 -4.73 -20.59 -9.07
C PHE A 276 -3.84 -21.67 -8.41
N ALA A 277 -3.70 -22.86 -8.99
CA ALA A 277 -2.92 -23.95 -8.41
C ALA A 277 -1.43 -23.57 -8.23
N ASP A 278 -0.81 -22.95 -9.23
CA ASP A 278 0.64 -22.63 -9.21
C ASP A 278 0.97 -21.22 -8.68
N ILE A 279 0.08 -20.64 -7.85
CA ILE A 279 0.49 -19.54 -6.95
C ILE A 279 1.14 -20.12 -5.67
N LEU A 280 1.26 -21.45 -5.55
CA LEU A 280 2.29 -22.04 -4.70
C LEU A 280 3.60 -22.11 -5.49
N PRO A 281 4.76 -21.80 -4.88
CA PRO A 281 5.99 -22.42 -5.37
C PRO A 281 5.77 -23.93 -5.24
N GLU A 282 5.97 -24.65 -6.34
CA GLU A 282 6.36 -26.06 -6.26
C GLU A 282 7.46 -26.17 -5.21
N ASP A 283 7.25 -27.05 -4.24
CA ASP A 283 8.24 -27.81 -3.49
C ASP A 283 7.63 -28.16 -2.12
N ILE A 284 6.94 -29.29 -2.07
CA ILE A 284 7.04 -30.32 -1.03
C ILE A 284 6.40 -31.56 -1.64
N GLU A 285 7.25 -32.47 -2.08
CA GLU A 285 6.90 -33.85 -2.37
C GLU A 285 6.20 -34.43 -1.13
N LEU A 286 4.93 -34.83 -1.29
CA LEU A 286 4.31 -35.75 -0.32
C LEU A 286 4.76 -37.15 -0.73
N PRO A 287 5.39 -37.94 0.16
CA PRO A 287 5.75 -39.32 -0.15
C PRO A 287 4.48 -40.14 -0.44
N GLU A 288 4.51 -40.88 -1.54
CA GLU A 288 3.48 -41.84 -1.98
C GLU A 288 3.43 -43.09 -1.08
N ASP A 289 3.36 -42.94 0.25
CA ASP A 289 3.54 -44.09 1.15
C ASP A 289 2.40 -44.23 2.18
N VAL A 290 1.14 -43.89 1.86
CA VAL A 290 0.00 -44.28 2.73
C VAL A 290 -1.28 -44.58 1.92
N PHE A 291 -1.21 -45.48 0.93
CA PHE A 291 -2.39 -46.20 0.43
C PHE A 291 -2.02 -47.61 -0.06
N SER A 292 -1.40 -48.39 0.83
CA SER A 292 -1.15 -49.81 0.62
C SER A 292 -1.28 -50.58 1.93
N ILE A 293 -2.51 -50.70 2.46
CA ILE A 293 -2.87 -51.84 3.31
C ILE A 293 -4.22 -52.36 2.82
N GLU A 294 -4.14 -53.27 1.84
CA GLU A 294 -5.05 -54.41 1.76
C GLU A 294 -4.77 -55.30 2.98
N PHE A 295 -5.78 -55.51 3.83
CA PHE A 295 -6.33 -56.80 4.26
C PHE A 295 -7.43 -56.58 5.30
#